data_AF-A0A7T8KAY1-F1
#
_entry.id   AF-A0A7T8KAY1-F1
#
_cell.length_a   1.000
_cell.length_b   1.000
_cell.length_c   1.000
_cell.angle_alpha   90.00
_cell.angle_beta   90.00
_cell.angle_gamma   90.00
#
_symmetry.space_group_name_H-M   'P 1'
#
loop_
_entity.id
_entity.type
_entity.pdbx_description
1 polymer ?
#
loop_
_entity_poly.entity_id
_entity_poly.type
_entity_poly.pdbx_seq_one_letter_code
_entity_poly.pdbx_strand_id
1 'polypeptide(L)' 'MDPVASGTLYTFQQDSAPAHKAKLVQSWLKKICPTSGASIRAPNSPDLNPCDYYM' A
#
# COMPACT_ATOMS: atom_id res chain seq x y z
N MET A 1 10.73 -11.80 -6.72
CA MET A 1 10.05 -11.80 -5.42
C MET A 1 8.94 -12.80 -5.53
N ASP A 2 9.00 -13.89 -4.78
CA ASP A 2 7.84 -14.78 -4.68
C ASP A 2 6.67 -13.94 -4.16
N PRO A 3 5.49 -13.93 -4.80
CA PRO A 3 4.38 -13.06 -4.42
C PRO A 3 3.61 -13.61 -3.21
N VAL A 4 4.12 -14.64 -2.54
CA VAL A 4 3.44 -15.40 -1.51
C VAL A 4 4.33 -15.55 -0.28
N ALA A 5 3.84 -15.14 0.89
CA ALA A 5 4.37 -15.54 2.20
C ALA A 5 3.36 -16.48 2.85
N SER A 6 3.80 -17.64 3.32
CA SER A 6 2.97 -18.56 4.10
C SER A 6 1.61 -18.89 3.44
N GLY A 7 1.60 -19.08 2.11
CA GLY A 7 0.38 -19.36 1.34
C GLY A 7 -0.54 -18.16 1.07
N THR A 8 -0.18 -16.96 1.54
CA THR A 8 -0.95 -15.72 1.34
C THR A 8 -0.23 -14.76 0.38
N LEU A 9 -0.98 -14.18 -0.55
CA LEU A 9 -0.46 -13.14 -1.44
C LEU A 9 -0.04 -11.90 -0.64
N TYR A 10 1.15 -11.36 -0.89
CA TYR A 10 1.57 -10.10 -0.26
C TYR A 10 0.61 -8.99 -0.64
N THR A 11 0.16 -8.20 0.33
CA THR A 11 -0.61 -6.98 0.07
C THR A 11 0.30 -5.78 0.19
N PHE A 12 0.33 -4.93 -0.83
CA PHE A 12 1.04 -3.66 -0.75
C PHE A 12 0.16 -2.60 -0.10
N GLN A 13 0.69 -1.90 0.90
CA GLN A 13 0.00 -0.87 1.67
C GLN A 13 0.84 0.42 1.70
N GLN A 14 0.18 1.56 1.52
CA GLN A 14 0.77 2.90 1.59
C GLN A 14 -0.27 3.88 2.15
N ASP A 15 0.16 5.07 2.60
CA ASP A 15 -0.75 6.12 3.04
C ASP A 15 -1.46 6.82 1.86
N SER A 16 -2.27 7.84 2.17
CA SER A 16 -3.02 8.59 1.17
C SER A 16 -2.33 9.87 0.69
N ALA A 17 -1.00 9.99 0.83
CA ALA A 17 -0.27 11.19 0.38
C ALA A 17 -0.57 11.50 -1.11
N PRO A 18 -0.61 12.78 -1.53
CA PRO A 18 -0.99 13.15 -2.90
C PRO A 18 -0.16 12.45 -3.99
N ALA A 19 1.15 12.29 -3.76
CA ALA A 19 2.05 11.59 -4.67
C ALA A 19 1.67 10.10 -4.85
N HIS A 20 1.28 9.43 -3.76
CA HIS A 20 0.86 8.03 -3.78
C HIS A 20 -0.45 7.83 -4.54
N LYS A 21 -1.37 8.81 -4.51
CA LYS A 21 -2.65 8.75 -5.24
C LYS A 21 -2.57 9.29 -6.67
N ALA A 22 -1.42 9.82 -7.10
CA ALA A 22 -1.26 10.38 -8.43
C ALA A 22 -1.52 9.31 -9.50
N LYS A 23 -2.20 9.70 -10.59
CA LYS A 23 -2.61 8.77 -11.67
C LYS A 23 -1.41 8.02 -12.25
N LEU A 24 -0.29 8.71 -12.44
CA LEU A 24 0.95 8.12 -12.95
C LEU A 24 1.45 7.01 -12.02
N VAL A 25 1.56 7.29 -10.73
CA VAL A 25 2.03 6.36 -9.70
C VAL A 25 1.09 5.17 -9.58
N GLN A 26 -0.22 5.39 -9.54
CA GLN A 26 -1.21 4.30 -9.49
C GLN A 26 -1.18 3.43 -10.74
N SER A 27 -0.95 4.02 -11.92
CA SER A 27 -0.84 3.27 -13.18
C SER A 27 0.43 2.42 -13.24
N TRP A 28 1.53 2.93 -12.67
CA TRP A 28 2.77 2.17 -12.52
C TRP A 28 2.62 1.05 -11.48
N LEU A 29 2.05 1.35 -10.31
CA LEU A 29 1.88 0.41 -9.22
C LEU A 29 1.05 -0.82 -9.64
N LYS A 30 -0.04 -0.61 -10.39
CA LYS A 30 -0.87 -1.70 -10.92
C LYS A 30 -0.11 -2.67 -11.84
N LYS A 31 0.95 -2.21 -12.51
CA LYS A 31 1.77 -3.05 -13.40
C LYS A 31 2.77 -3.90 -12.62
N ILE A 32 3.28 -3.38 -11.51
CA ILE A 32 4.36 -4.01 -10.74
C ILE A 32 3.87 -4.77 -9.50
N CYS A 33 2.68 -4.43 -9.01
CA CYS A 33 2.09 -4.99 -7.80
C CYS A 33 0.60 -5.24 -8.03
N PRO A 34 0.22 -6.43 -8.54
CA PRO A 34 -1.17 -6.79 -8.80
C PRO A 34 -2.01 -6.91 -7.51
N THR A 35 -1.36 -6.96 -6.34
CA THR A 35 -1.95 -7.06 -5.01
C THR A 35 -1.93 -5.74 -4.24
N SER A 36 -1.82 -4.61 -4.94
CA SER A 36 -2.10 -3.30 -4.35
C SER A 36 -3.60 -3.21 -4.05
N GLY A 37 -4.02 -3.77 -2.92
CA GLY A 37 -5.34 -3.50 -2.38
C GLY A 37 -5.45 -2.00 -2.21
N ALA A 38 -6.49 -1.39 -2.79
CA ALA A 38 -6.89 -0.05 -2.42
C ALA A 38 -7.42 -0.08 -0.98
N SER A 39 -6.54 -0.37 -0.02
CA SER A 39 -6.78 -0.13 1.38
C SER A 39 -6.87 1.39 1.49
N ILE A 40 -8.09 1.91 1.36
CA ILE A 40 -8.40 3.26 1.78
C ILE A 40 -8.20 3.23 3.30
N ARG A 41 -6.98 3.53 3.73
CA ARG A 41 -6.70 3.83 5.12
C ARG A 41 -7.51 5.06 5.50
N ALA A 42 -8.00 5.06 6.74
CA ALA A 42 -8.62 6.24 7.30
C ALA A 42 -7.60 7.40 7.25
N PRO A 43 -8.02 8.61 6.83
CA PRO A 43 -7.15 9.78 6.88
C PRO A 43 -6.64 10.01 8.30
N ASN A 44 -5.38 10.46 8.44
CA ASN A 44 -4.75 10.78 9.73
C ASN A 44 -4.68 9.61 10.72
N SER A 45 -4.47 8.38 10.22
CA SER A 45 -4.27 7.18 11.05
C SER A 45 -2.83 6.66 10.99
N PRO A 46 -1.85 7.37 11.59
CA PRO A 46 -0.47 6.88 11.68
C PRO A 46 -0.37 5.64 12.57
N ASP A 47 -1.30 5.48 13.53
CA ASP A 47 -1.44 4.30 14.38
C ASP A 47 -1.72 3.01 13.58
N LEU A 48 -2.37 3.14 12.42
CA LEU A 48 -2.64 2.05 11.49
C LEU A 48 -1.52 1.85 10.44
N ASN A 49 -0.44 2.63 10.52
CA ASN A 49 0.75 2.43 9.71
C ASN A 49 1.83 1.71 10.52
N PRO A 50 2.23 0.49 10.17
CA PRO A 50 3.39 -0.14 10.81
C PRO A 50 4.65 0.72 10.76
N CYS A 51 4.79 1.58 9.73
CA CYS A 51 5.90 2.51 9.62
C CYS A 51 5.82 3.73 10.56
N ASP A 52 4.63 4.10 11.04
CA ASP A 52 4.40 5.32 11.85
C ASP A 52 3.83 5.05 13.25
N TYR A 53 3.40 3.81 13.56
CA TYR A 53 2.67 3.46 14.79
C TYR A 53 3.41 3.81 16.09
N TYR A 54 4.74 3.82 16.07
CA TYR A 54 5.60 4.04 17.24
C TYR A 54 6.51 5.27 17.13
N MET A 55 6.15 6.28 16.32
CA MET A 55 6.89 7.55 16.33
C MET A 55 6.69 8.35 17.63
#